data_AF-A0A9E1LCC9-F1
#
_entry.id   AF-A0A9E1LCC9-F1
#
_cell.length_a   1.000
_cell.length_b   1.000
_cell.length_c   1.000
_cell.angle_alpha   90.00
_cell.angle_beta   90.00
_cell.angle_gamma   90.00
#
_symmetry.space_group_name_H-M   'P 1'
#
loop_
_entity.id
_entity.type
_entity.pdbx_description
1 polymer ?
#
loop_
_entity_poly.entity_id
_entity_poly.type
_entity_poly.pdbx_seq_one_letter_code
_entity_poly.pdbx_strand_id
1 'polypeptide(L)'
;MLNIDDDGKIWLQGSNKPEYGVRVGDLCFVIGQVDTEISSCFVYGENLIVDLDNPDKKYRILRKFPFNLKPQTAGTLFNGFKKTKHADIKAITYKDAGVEECAINEEEYTLKDSKSIETIKLMKLVGWVKP
;
A
#
# COMPACT_ATOMS: atom_id res chain seq x y z
N MET A 1 -13.92 12.07 6.78
CA MET A 1 -12.55 11.98 6.25
C MET A 1 -12.17 10.52 6.30
N LEU A 2 -11.84 9.91 5.17
CA LEU A 2 -11.39 8.51 5.14
C LEU A 2 -9.99 8.45 5.74
N ASN A 3 -9.80 7.56 6.72
CA ASN A 3 -8.52 7.26 7.33
C ASN A 3 -8.29 5.74 7.26
N ILE A 4 -7.07 5.31 7.54
CA ILE A 4 -6.80 3.90 7.77
C ILE A 4 -7.51 3.48 9.05
N ASP A 5 -8.42 2.53 8.94
CA ASP A 5 -9.20 2.07 10.07
C ASP A 5 -8.44 1.03 10.89
N ASP A 6 -7.77 0.11 10.19
CA ASP A 6 -7.14 -1.08 10.71
C ASP A 6 -6.14 -1.65 9.69
N ASP A 7 -5.19 -2.45 10.15
CA ASP A 7 -4.18 -3.11 9.32
C ASP A 7 -3.87 -4.50 9.86
N GLY A 8 -3.30 -5.35 9.01
CA GLY A 8 -2.98 -6.71 9.40
C GLY A 8 -2.56 -7.59 8.24
N LYS A 9 -2.72 -8.89 8.41
CA LYS A 9 -2.40 -9.91 7.42
C LYS A 9 -3.70 -10.44 6.81
N ILE A 10 -3.76 -10.49 5.49
CA ILE A 10 -4.86 -11.04 4.70
C ILE A 10 -4.37 -12.30 4.01
N TRP A 11 -5.13 -13.39 4.13
CA TRP A 11 -4.86 -14.61 3.37
C TRP A 11 -5.69 -14.60 2.08
N LEU A 12 -5.05 -14.35 0.93
CA LEU A 12 -5.71 -14.42 -0.36
C LEU A 12 -5.94 -15.88 -0.77
N GLN A 13 -7.10 -16.17 -1.35
CA GLN A 13 -7.41 -17.51 -1.83
C GLN A 13 -6.41 -17.95 -2.90
N GLY A 14 -5.83 -19.15 -2.74
CA GLY A 14 -4.79 -19.67 -3.63
C GLY A 14 -3.36 -19.16 -3.31
N SER A 15 -3.20 -18.24 -2.36
CA SER A 15 -1.87 -17.86 -1.87
C SER A 15 -1.29 -18.93 -0.93
N ASN A 16 0.02 -19.09 -0.97
CA ASN A 16 0.78 -19.96 -0.07
C ASN A 16 1.12 -19.30 1.28
N LYS A 17 0.92 -17.99 1.40
CA LYS A 17 1.20 -17.22 2.63
C LYS A 17 0.28 -16.00 2.75
N PRO A 18 0.03 -15.50 3.96
CA PRO A 18 -0.72 -14.27 4.13
C PRO A 18 0.14 -13.05 3.79
N GLU A 19 -0.48 -12.02 3.23
CA GLU A 19 0.17 -10.77 2.81
C GLU A 19 -0.30 -9.61 3.69
N TYR A 20 0.51 -8.57 3.80
CA TYR A 20 0.12 -7.40 4.58
C TYR A 20 -0.96 -6.60 3.85
N GLY A 21 -1.94 -6.12 4.63
CA GLY A 21 -3.08 -5.42 4.10
C GLY A 21 -3.65 -4.38 5.05
N VAL A 22 -4.41 -3.46 4.46
CA VAL A 22 -4.93 -2.26 5.10
C VAL A 22 -6.43 -2.18 4.85
N ARG A 23 -7.21 -1.73 5.83
CA ARG A 23 -8.64 -1.46 5.69
C ARG A 23 -8.91 0.04 5.71
N VAL A 24 -9.70 0.51 4.76
CA VAL A 24 -10.22 1.88 4.68
C VAL A 24 -11.71 1.81 4.34
N GLY A 25 -12.57 2.12 5.32
CA GLY A 25 -14.00 1.87 5.23
C GLY A 25 -14.30 0.39 4.98
N ASP A 26 -15.07 0.11 3.93
CA ASP A 26 -15.45 -1.25 3.55
C ASP A 26 -14.44 -1.92 2.61
N LEU A 27 -13.38 -1.20 2.20
CA LEU A 27 -12.38 -1.70 1.28
C LEU A 27 -11.19 -2.29 2.03
N CYS A 28 -10.73 -3.46 1.58
CA CYS A 28 -9.53 -4.11 2.05
C CYS A 28 -8.49 -4.14 0.92
N PHE A 29 -7.26 -3.76 1.22
CA PHE A 29 -6.17 -3.65 0.24
C PHE A 29 -5.06 -4.60 0.64
N VAL A 30 -4.55 -5.39 -0.30
CA VAL A 30 -3.28 -6.11 -0.15
C VAL A 30 -2.19 -5.27 -0.78
N ILE A 31 -1.28 -4.78 0.06
CA ILE A 31 -0.34 -3.73 -0.34
C ILE A 31 0.95 -4.29 -0.97
N GLY A 32 1.15 -5.61 -0.91
CA GLY A 32 2.30 -6.30 -1.51
C GLY A 32 3.64 -6.01 -0.84
N GLN A 33 3.64 -5.69 0.46
CA GLN A 33 4.85 -5.54 1.25
C GLN A 33 5.55 -6.89 1.42
N VAL A 34 6.86 -6.93 1.21
CA VAL A 34 7.72 -8.06 1.58
C VAL A 34 8.46 -7.82 2.89
N ASP A 35 9.00 -8.87 3.51
CA ASP A 35 9.50 -8.82 4.90
C ASP A 35 10.68 -7.85 5.12
N THR A 36 11.41 -7.47 4.07
CA THR A 36 12.51 -6.50 4.15
C THR A 36 12.08 -5.04 3.95
N GLU A 37 10.80 -4.80 3.67
CA GLU A 37 10.27 -3.47 3.41
C GLU A 37 9.58 -2.89 4.63
N ILE A 38 9.74 -1.58 4.82
CA ILE A 38 8.98 -0.80 5.79
C ILE A 38 7.84 -0.12 5.03
N SER A 39 6.60 -0.42 5.39
CA SER A 39 5.43 0.17 4.74
C SER A 39 4.91 1.40 5.50
N SER A 40 4.66 2.48 4.77
CA SER A 40 3.84 3.61 5.21
C SER A 40 2.61 3.71 4.31
N CYS A 41 1.44 3.92 4.92
CA CYS A 41 0.17 3.99 4.20
C CYS A 41 -0.60 5.23 4.64
N PHE A 42 -1.25 5.94 3.71
CA PHE A 42 -2.14 7.05 4.04
C PHE A 42 -3.16 7.31 2.93
N VAL A 43 -4.25 7.97 3.30
CA VAL A 43 -5.28 8.41 2.36
C VAL A 43 -4.90 9.75 1.76
N TYR A 44 -4.91 9.85 0.42
CA TYR A 44 -4.70 11.10 -0.30
C TYR A 44 -5.72 11.25 -1.43
N GLY A 45 -6.63 12.20 -1.26
CA GLY A 45 -7.79 12.35 -2.15
C GLY A 45 -8.66 11.09 -2.15
N GLU A 46 -8.91 10.55 -3.34
CA GLU A 46 -9.71 9.32 -3.55
C GLU A 46 -8.86 8.05 -3.65
N ASN A 47 -7.65 8.07 -3.07
CA ASN A 47 -6.71 6.96 -3.17
C ASN A 47 -6.10 6.59 -1.82
N LEU A 48 -5.79 5.31 -1.66
CA LEU A 48 -4.79 4.84 -0.71
C LEU A 48 -3.42 4.92 -1.38
N ILE A 49 -2.50 5.64 -0.73
CA ILE A 49 -1.09 5.70 -1.11
C ILE A 49 -0.32 4.78 -0.19
N VAL A 50 0.54 3.96 -0.79
CA VAL A 50 1.47 3.07 -0.10
C VAL A 50 2.88 3.43 -0.52
N ASP A 51 3.76 3.56 0.46
CA ASP A 51 5.20 3.74 0.31
C ASP A 51 5.90 2.54 0.96
N LEU A 52 6.57 1.74 0.14
CA LEU A 52 7.35 0.58 0.57
C LEU A 52 8.82 0.93 0.47
N ASP A 53 9.47 1.11 1.61
CA ASP A 53 10.89 1.46 1.70
C ASP A 53 11.73 0.19 1.92
N ASN A 54 12.65 -0.11 1.01
CA ASN A 54 13.62 -1.18 1.16
C ASN A 54 15.02 -0.57 1.42
N PRO A 55 15.39 -0.31 2.68
CA PRO A 55 16.64 0.37 3.00
C PRO A 55 17.87 -0.45 2.60
N ASP A 56 17.78 -1.78 2.66
CA ASP A 56 18.88 -2.69 2.32
C ASP A 56 19.21 -2.64 0.82
N LYS A 57 18.18 -2.58 -0.01
CA LYS A 57 18.31 -2.57 -1.47
C LYS A 57 18.22 -1.16 -2.07
N LYS A 58 18.07 -0.12 -1.24
CA LYS A 58 18.13 1.29 -1.64
C LYS A 58 17.13 1.64 -2.74
N TYR A 59 15.89 1.16 -2.60
CA TYR A 59 14.78 1.55 -3.45
C TYR A 59 13.51 1.76 -2.65
N ARG A 60 12.57 2.48 -3.25
CA ARG A 60 11.20 2.61 -2.77
C ARG A 60 10.22 2.19 -3.85
N ILE A 61 9.09 1.62 -3.45
CA ILE A 61 7.95 1.37 -4.32
C ILE A 61 6.78 2.20 -3.83
N LEU A 62 6.31 3.12 -4.67
CA LEU A 62 5.03 3.77 -4.45
C LEU A 62 3.93 2.99 -5.15
N ARG A 63 2.81 2.79 -4.44
CA ARG A 63 1.57 2.26 -5.03
C ARG A 63 0.42 3.20 -4.75
N LYS A 64 -0.47 3.35 -5.73
CA LYS A 64 -1.69 4.13 -5.64
C LYS A 64 -2.88 3.25 -5.96
N PHE A 65 -3.76 3.08 -4.98
CA PHE A 65 -4.99 2.31 -5.07
C PHE A 65 -6.20 3.25 -5.10
N PRO A 66 -6.87 3.41 -6.25
CA PRO A 66 -8.11 4.18 -6.32
C PRO A 66 -9.24 3.51 -5.52
N PHE A 67 -10.00 4.31 -4.76
CA PHE A 67 -11.13 3.79 -3.97
C PHE A 67 -12.34 3.38 -4.81
N ASN A 68 -12.40 3.79 -6.08
CA ASN A 68 -13.45 3.35 -7.01
C ASN A 68 -13.18 1.98 -7.63
N LEU A 69 -12.02 1.36 -7.36
CA LEU A 69 -11.74 -0.01 -7.79
C LEU A 69 -12.68 -0.97 -7.06
N LYS A 70 -13.26 -1.91 -7.81
CA LYS A 70 -14.10 -2.96 -7.24
C LYS A 70 -13.20 -4.07 -6.70
N PRO A 71 -13.31 -4.49 -5.42
CA PRO A 71 -12.57 -5.62 -4.91
C PRO A 71 -12.96 -6.92 -5.62
N GLN A 72 -11.98 -7.67 -6.12
CA GLN A 72 -12.23 -8.90 -6.90
C GLN A 72 -11.63 -10.14 -6.25
N THR A 73 -10.52 -10.00 -5.54
CA THR A 73 -9.74 -11.15 -5.06
C THR A 73 -10.28 -11.62 -3.71
N ALA A 74 -10.79 -12.85 -3.67
CA ALA A 74 -11.28 -13.44 -2.42
C ALA A 74 -10.14 -13.67 -1.42
N GLY A 75 -10.42 -13.44 -0.15
CA GLY A 75 -9.49 -13.74 0.93
C GLY A 75 -10.16 -13.66 2.29
N THR A 76 -9.38 -13.88 3.34
CA THR A 76 -9.86 -13.83 4.71
C THR A 76 -8.92 -12.94 5.52
N LEU A 77 -9.47 -12.08 6.38
CA LEU A 77 -8.67 -11.37 7.38
C LEU A 77 -8.03 -12.43 8.29
N PHE A 78 -6.70 -12.45 8.44
CA PHE A 78 -5.98 -13.55 9.09
C PHE A 78 -5.46 -13.20 10.48
N ASN A 79 -4.72 -12.09 10.62
CA ASN A 79 -4.20 -11.63 11.91
C ASN A 79 -3.92 -10.12 11.86
N GLY A 80 -3.63 -9.47 12.98
CA GLY A 80 -3.21 -8.07 13.06
C GLY A 80 -4.35 -7.07 13.12
N PHE A 81 -5.48 -7.36 12.46
CA PHE A 81 -6.69 -6.54 12.52
C PHE A 81 -7.27 -6.51 13.93
N LYS A 82 -7.11 -5.39 14.64
CA LYS A 82 -7.51 -5.28 16.06
C LYS A 82 -8.93 -4.76 16.22
N LYS A 83 -9.42 -4.00 15.24
CA LYS A 83 -10.75 -3.36 15.27
C LYS A 83 -11.75 -4.07 14.36
N THR A 84 -11.29 -5.04 13.57
CA THR A 84 -12.09 -5.78 12.60
C THR A 84 -12.13 -7.25 12.98
N LYS A 85 -13.33 -7.84 13.06
CA LYS A 85 -13.47 -9.28 13.31
C LYS A 85 -12.98 -10.09 12.12
N HIS A 86 -12.55 -11.33 12.37
CA HIS A 86 -12.32 -12.31 11.31
C HIS A 86 -13.54 -12.38 10.38
N ALA A 87 -13.30 -12.21 9.09
CA ALA A 87 -14.31 -12.24 8.05
C ALA A 87 -13.68 -12.64 6.71
N ASP A 88 -14.48 -13.31 5.90
CA ASP A 88 -14.21 -13.45 4.47
C ASP A 88 -14.48 -12.12 3.77
N ILE A 89 -13.58 -11.77 2.85
CA ILE A 89 -13.57 -10.48 2.17
C ILE A 89 -13.29 -10.67 0.68
N LYS A 90 -13.53 -9.59 -0.07
CA LYS A 90 -12.85 -9.35 -1.34
C LYS A 90 -11.87 -8.20 -1.15
N ALA A 91 -10.63 -8.40 -1.57
CA ALA A 91 -9.58 -7.41 -1.50
C ALA A 91 -9.29 -6.82 -2.89
N ILE A 92 -8.80 -5.59 -2.89
CA ILE A 92 -8.07 -4.99 -4.00
C ILE A 92 -6.60 -5.32 -3.80
N THR A 93 -5.93 -5.83 -4.82
CA THR A 93 -4.51 -6.23 -4.72
C THR A 93 -3.63 -5.34 -5.56
N TYR A 94 -2.35 -5.24 -5.20
CA TYR A 94 -1.35 -4.50 -6.01
C TYR A 94 -1.18 -5.05 -7.44
N LYS A 95 -1.76 -6.21 -7.75
CA LYS A 95 -1.76 -6.83 -9.08
C LYS A 95 -3.01 -6.49 -9.89
N ASP A 96 -3.99 -5.84 -9.29
CA ASP A 96 -5.26 -5.54 -9.94
C ASP A 96 -5.07 -4.43 -10.99
N ALA A 97 -5.77 -4.55 -12.12
CA ALA A 97 -5.79 -3.51 -13.13
C ALA A 97 -6.32 -2.19 -12.55
N GLY A 98 -5.58 -1.10 -12.76
CA GLY A 98 -5.91 0.23 -12.24
C GLY A 98 -5.17 0.61 -10.95
N VAL A 99 -4.44 -0.32 -10.33
CA VAL A 99 -3.41 0.05 -9.35
C VAL A 99 -2.19 0.56 -10.09
N GLU A 100 -1.75 1.77 -9.76
CA GLU A 100 -0.52 2.35 -10.30
C GLU A 100 0.66 2.02 -9.38
N GLU A 101 1.80 1.66 -9.96
CA GLU A 101 3.05 1.36 -9.24
C GLU A 101 4.21 2.13 -9.86
N CYS A 102 5.10 2.66 -9.02
CA CYS A 102 6.34 3.31 -9.43
C CYS A 102 7.47 2.85 -8.52
N ALA A 103 8.52 2.27 -9.08
CA ALA A 103 9.78 2.01 -8.39
C ALA A 103 10.70 3.22 -8.52
N ILE A 104 11.33 3.62 -7.41
CA ILE A 104 12.19 4.80 -7.33
C ILE A 104 13.51 4.36 -6.70
N ASN A 105 14.63 4.58 -7.40
CA ASN A 105 15.94 4.25 -6.87
C ASN A 105 16.45 5.35 -5.93
N GLU A 106 17.35 4.99 -5.01
CA GLU A 106 17.96 5.93 -4.04
C GLU A 106 18.52 7.18 -4.68
N GLU A 107 19.19 7.07 -5.83
CA GLU A 107 19.77 8.22 -6.53
C GLU A 107 18.71 9.29 -6.84
N GLU A 108 17.51 8.88 -7.24
CA GLU A 108 16.43 9.78 -7.66
C GLU A 108 15.83 10.59 -6.50
N TYR A 109 15.79 10.01 -5.28
CA TYR A 109 15.25 10.68 -4.10
C TYR A 109 16.31 11.27 -3.16
N THR A 110 17.57 10.83 -3.25
CA THR A 110 18.68 11.35 -2.44
C THR A 110 19.31 12.60 -3.04
N LEU A 111 19.20 12.79 -4.36
CA LEU A 111 19.61 14.02 -5.06
C LEU A 111 18.84 15.28 -4.60
N LYS A 112 17.79 15.16 -3.77
CA LYS A 112 16.88 16.27 -3.46
C LYS A 112 16.59 16.61 -2.00
N ASP A 113 16.98 15.81 -0.99
CA ASP A 113 17.08 16.22 0.43
C ASP A 113 17.25 15.01 1.37
N SER A 114 18.07 15.21 2.42
CA SER A 114 18.25 14.52 3.72
C SER A 114 17.68 13.11 3.99
N LYS A 115 18.36 12.38 4.89
CA LYS A 115 18.16 11.00 5.42
C LYS A 115 16.74 10.41 5.57
N SER A 116 15.68 11.19 5.46
CA SER A 116 14.28 10.74 5.41
C SER A 116 13.52 11.58 4.38
N ILE A 117 13.12 10.98 3.26
CA ILE A 117 12.22 11.64 2.30
C ILE A 117 10.76 11.35 2.67
N GLU A 118 9.97 12.41 2.79
CA GLU A 118 8.53 12.33 3.00
C GLU A 118 7.83 11.79 1.74
N THR A 119 6.84 10.90 1.91
CA THR A 119 6.13 10.30 0.77
C THR A 119 5.51 11.33 -0.17
N ILE A 120 5.07 12.50 0.33
CA ILE A 120 4.56 13.59 -0.52
C ILE A 120 5.62 14.07 -1.53
N LYS A 121 6.90 14.13 -1.15
CA LYS A 121 7.99 14.50 -2.07
C LYS A 121 8.16 13.44 -3.16
N LEU A 122 8.05 12.15 -2.81
CA LEU A 122 8.09 11.05 -3.78
C LEU A 122 6.87 11.09 -4.73
N MET A 123 5.69 11.40 -4.22
CA MET A 123 4.49 11.55 -5.05
C MET A 123 4.61 12.70 -6.06
N LYS A 124 5.26 13.81 -5.69
CA LYS A 124 5.60 14.88 -6.65
C LYS A 124 6.59 14.41 -7.71
N LEU A 125 7.60 13.62 -7.31
CA LEU A 125 8.60 13.07 -8.24
C LEU A 125 7.96 12.22 -9.33
N VAL A 126 6.99 11.37 -8.96
CA VAL A 126 6.26 10.50 -9.91
C VAL A 126 5.06 11.19 -10.58
N GLY A 127 4.87 12.49 -10.37
CA GLY A 127 3.82 13.28 -11.02
C GLY A 127 2.39 13.04 -10.49
N TRP A 128 2.23 12.40 -9.33
CA TRP A 128 0.92 12.18 -8.71
C TRP A 128 0.38 13.42 -7.97
N VAL A 129 1.26 14.37 -7.65
CA VAL A 129 0.90 15.63 -7.01
C VAL A 129 1.47 16.77 -7.85
N LYS A 130 0.68 17.82 -8.08
CA LYS A 130 1.14 19.01 -8.79
C LYS A 130 2.20 19.75 -7.94
N PRO A 131 3.20 20.40 -8.59
CA PRO A 131 4.26 21.14 -7.91
C PRO A 131 3.74 22.12 -6.86
#